data_AF-T1G092-F1
#
_entry.id   AF-T1G092-F1
#
_cell.length_a   1.000
_cell.length_b   1.000
_cell.length_c   1.000
_cell.angle_alpha   90.00
_cell.angle_beta   90.00
_cell.angle_gamma   90.00
#
_symmetry.space_group_name_H-M   'P 1'
#
loop_
_entity.id
_entity.type
_entity.pdbx_description
1 polymer ?
#
loop_
_entity_poly.entity_id
_entity_poly.type
_entity_poly.pdbx_seq_one_letter_code
_entity_poly.pdbx_strand_id
1 'polypeptide(L)'
;IVLEASFTLDNHAFRENIGTILLYAVVGTVINFIIIGFALYGLAVAGAFGDTHVTKLEYLLFGALIVAVDPVAVLAIFQDVGVNEVLYFLVFGESLLNDAVTIVLYNTMEAFTKTPNIHPTEVVIGIFSFFTVSLGGLSIGILFGIATCLITRVTSHVRVAEPLAILTMAYMSYLCAELFHWSGIIR
;
A
#
# COMPACT_ATOMS: atom_id res chain seq x y z
N ILE A 1 -0.12 11.17 7.87
CA ILE A 1 -0.51 11.11 6.44
C ILE A 1 -1.56 10.02 6.23
N VAL A 2 -1.21 8.72 6.25
CA VAL A 2 -2.19 7.62 6.02
C VAL A 2 -3.39 7.67 7.00
N LEU A 3 -3.16 7.88 8.30
CA LEU A 3 -4.24 8.00 9.29
C LEU A 3 -5.22 9.15 8.98
N GLU A 4 -4.69 10.31 8.65
CA GLU A 4 -5.46 11.53 8.34
C GLU A 4 -6.26 11.35 7.04
N ALA A 5 -5.66 10.67 6.07
CA ALA A 5 -6.33 10.26 4.84
C ALA A 5 -7.51 9.31 5.12
N SER A 6 -7.34 8.31 5.99
CA SER A 6 -8.42 7.38 6.38
C SER A 6 -9.57 8.04 7.15
N PHE A 7 -9.31 9.09 7.93
CA PHE A 7 -10.37 9.81 8.67
C PHE A 7 -11.26 10.69 7.78
N THR A 8 -10.78 11.13 6.63
CA THR A 8 -11.54 11.98 5.68
C THR A 8 -12.35 11.15 4.66
N LEU A 9 -12.30 9.83 4.79
CA LEU A 9 -12.73 8.85 3.79
C LEU A 9 -14.20 8.41 3.90
N ASP A 10 -14.95 8.91 4.90
CA ASP A 10 -16.33 8.50 5.16
C ASP A 10 -17.32 9.18 4.21
N ASN A 11 -17.30 8.77 2.94
CA ASN A 11 -18.29 9.15 1.94
C ASN A 11 -18.91 7.92 1.26
N HIS A 12 -20.23 7.95 1.05
CA HIS A 12 -21.02 6.90 0.40
C HIS A 12 -20.44 6.48 -0.96
N ALA A 13 -19.94 7.46 -1.73
CA ALA A 13 -19.34 7.24 -3.04
C ALA A 13 -18.10 6.33 -2.98
N PHE A 14 -17.31 6.37 -1.91
CA PHE A 14 -16.16 5.50 -1.72
C PHE A 14 -16.59 4.05 -1.46
N ARG A 15 -17.61 3.86 -0.61
CA ARG A 15 -18.10 2.53 -0.23
C ARG A 15 -18.77 1.80 -1.38
N GLU A 16 -19.48 2.51 -2.26
CA GLU A 16 -20.10 1.92 -3.45
C GLU A 16 -19.08 1.48 -4.51
N ASN A 17 -17.91 2.12 -4.56
CA ASN A 17 -16.89 1.88 -5.59
C ASN A 17 -15.65 1.14 -5.08
N ILE A 18 -15.67 0.61 -3.85
CA ILE A 18 -14.51 -0.03 -3.22
C ILE A 18 -13.93 -1.19 -4.04
N GLY A 19 -14.79 -1.95 -4.74
CA GLY A 19 -14.37 -3.04 -5.60
C GLY A 19 -13.55 -2.56 -6.80
N THR A 20 -13.96 -1.45 -7.43
CA THR A 20 -13.25 -0.82 -8.53
C THR A 20 -11.93 -0.22 -8.06
N ILE A 21 -11.93 0.42 -6.89
CA ILE A 21 -10.73 0.99 -6.28
C ILE A 21 -9.70 -0.11 -5.97
N LEU A 22 -10.13 -1.21 -5.34
CA LEU A 22 -9.27 -2.36 -5.08
C LEU A 22 -8.72 -2.97 -6.36
N LEU A 23 -9.56 -3.08 -7.40
CA LEU A 23 -9.12 -3.61 -8.69
C LEU A 23 -8.03 -2.75 -9.31
N TYR A 24 -8.20 -1.42 -9.35
CA TYR A 24 -7.18 -0.52 -9.86
C TYR A 24 -5.91 -0.52 -8.99
N ALA A 25 -6.06 -0.44 -7.67
CA ALA A 25 -4.94 -0.40 -6.74
C ALA A 25 -4.10 -1.68 -6.74
N VAL A 26 -4.70 -2.85 -6.93
CA VAL A 26 -3.96 -4.12 -6.93
C VAL A 26 -3.53 -4.49 -8.34
N VAL A 27 -4.47 -4.59 -9.27
CA VAL A 27 -4.18 -5.07 -10.63
C VAL A 27 -3.39 -4.03 -11.41
N GLY A 28 -3.77 -2.74 -11.30
CA GLY A 28 -3.05 -1.64 -11.97
C GLY A 28 -1.60 -1.56 -11.51
N THR A 29 -1.37 -1.62 -10.20
CA THR A 29 -0.02 -1.60 -9.61
C THR A 29 0.81 -2.81 -10.03
N VAL A 30 0.26 -4.02 -9.99
CA VAL A 30 0.99 -5.23 -10.40
C VAL A 30 1.35 -5.17 -11.89
N ILE A 31 0.44 -4.70 -12.75
CA ILE A 31 0.72 -4.51 -14.18
C ILE A 31 1.82 -3.46 -14.36
N ASN A 32 1.73 -2.32 -13.68
CA ASN A 32 2.71 -1.24 -13.76
C ASN A 32 4.11 -1.72 -13.31
N PHE A 33 4.16 -2.45 -12.20
CA PHE A 33 5.37 -3.09 -11.68
C PHE A 33 6.02 -4.01 -12.72
N ILE A 34 5.24 -4.90 -13.34
CA ILE A 34 5.72 -5.82 -14.39
C ILE A 34 6.25 -5.02 -15.58
N ILE A 35 5.49 -4.05 -16.08
CA ILE A 35 5.87 -3.24 -17.24
C ILE A 35 7.18 -2.50 -16.98
N ILE A 36 7.30 -1.79 -15.85
CA ILE A 36 8.50 -1.04 -15.49
C ILE A 36 9.70 -1.97 -15.32
N GLY A 37 9.55 -3.06 -14.54
CA GLY A 37 10.63 -4.00 -14.27
C GLY A 37 11.18 -4.66 -15.54
N PHE A 38 10.29 -5.13 -16.42
CA PHE A 38 10.70 -5.75 -17.69
C PHE A 38 11.20 -4.72 -18.71
N ALA A 39 10.65 -3.50 -18.74
CA ALA A 39 11.17 -2.44 -19.60
C ALA A 39 12.60 -2.06 -19.23
N LEU A 40 12.90 -1.90 -17.93
CA LEU A 40 14.26 -1.64 -17.45
C LEU A 40 15.22 -2.78 -17.77
N TYR A 41 14.78 -4.03 -17.57
CA TYR A 41 15.57 -5.19 -17.96
C TYR A 41 15.82 -5.25 -19.48
N GLY A 42 14.81 -4.94 -20.30
CA GLY A 42 14.94 -4.89 -21.76
C GLY A 42 15.93 -3.83 -22.24
N LEU A 43 15.90 -2.64 -21.62
CA LEU A 43 16.86 -1.56 -21.88
C LEU A 43 18.29 -1.95 -21.47
N ALA A 44 18.46 -2.69 -20.37
CA ALA A 44 19.75 -3.22 -19.95
C ALA A 44 20.31 -4.23 -20.96
N VAL A 45 19.49 -5.15 -21.44
CA VAL A 45 19.89 -6.13 -22.48
C VAL A 45 20.21 -5.42 -23.81
N ALA A 46 19.52 -4.33 -24.13
CA ALA A 46 19.79 -3.50 -25.30
C ALA A 46 21.09 -2.67 -25.20
N GLY A 47 21.79 -2.73 -24.06
CA GLY A 47 23.06 -2.03 -23.86
C GLY A 47 22.94 -0.55 -23.49
N ALA A 48 21.74 -0.07 -23.13
CA ALA A 48 21.52 1.34 -22.78
C ALA A 48 22.21 1.76 -21.46
N PHE A 49 22.47 0.80 -20.57
CA PHE A 49 23.06 1.06 -19.24
C PHE A 49 24.56 0.73 -19.13
N GLY A 50 25.21 0.26 -20.21
CA GLY A 50 26.62 -0.17 -20.18
C GLY A 50 26.86 -1.48 -19.43
N ASP A 51 28.11 -1.76 -19.04
CA ASP A 51 28.50 -2.97 -18.29
C ASP A 51 28.10 -2.90 -16.80
N THR A 52 26.80 -2.84 -16.55
CA THR A 52 26.25 -2.93 -15.19
C THR A 52 25.99 -4.39 -14.83
N HIS A 53 26.67 -4.89 -13.79
CA HIS A 53 26.46 -6.23 -13.21
C HIS A 53 25.20 -6.29 -12.34
N VAL A 54 24.06 -5.86 -12.87
CA VAL A 54 22.77 -5.85 -12.16
C VAL A 54 21.97 -7.09 -12.56
N THR A 55 21.45 -7.80 -11.56
CA THR A 55 20.67 -9.02 -11.76
C THR A 55 19.24 -8.68 -12.17
N LYS A 56 18.57 -9.57 -12.90
CA LYS A 56 17.15 -9.38 -13.32
C LYS A 56 16.23 -9.03 -12.15
N LEU A 57 16.45 -9.65 -11.00
CA LEU A 57 15.69 -9.42 -9.77
C LEU A 57 15.88 -8.02 -9.19
N GLU A 58 17.06 -7.41 -9.38
CA GLU A 58 17.34 -6.06 -8.90
C GLU A 58 16.61 -5.01 -9.74
N TYR A 59 16.44 -5.24 -11.05
CA TYR A 59 15.57 -4.41 -11.90
C TYR A 59 14.09 -4.52 -11.52
N LEU A 60 13.62 -5.73 -11.19
CA LEU A 60 12.27 -5.93 -10.67
C LEU A 60 12.13 -5.27 -9.29
N LEU A 61 13.07 -5.45 -8.37
CA LEU A 61 13.07 -4.80 -7.06
C LEU A 61 13.00 -3.26 -7.19
N PHE A 62 13.77 -2.68 -8.11
CA PHE A 62 13.69 -1.26 -8.42
C PHE A 62 12.33 -0.87 -9.00
N GLY A 63 11.77 -1.71 -9.89
CA GLY A 63 10.41 -1.55 -10.40
C GLY A 63 9.37 -1.51 -9.28
N ALA A 64 9.50 -2.37 -8.26
CA ALA A 64 8.62 -2.35 -7.08
C ALA A 64 8.79 -1.05 -6.29
N LEU A 65 10.01 -0.52 -6.18
CA LEU A 65 10.25 0.72 -5.44
C LEU A 65 9.55 1.94 -6.07
N ILE A 66 9.49 2.02 -7.40
CA ILE A 66 9.00 3.20 -8.12
C ILE A 66 7.55 3.11 -8.60
N VAL A 67 6.84 2.02 -8.28
CA VAL A 67 5.46 1.79 -8.75
C VAL A 67 4.41 2.57 -7.96
N ALA A 68 4.73 2.99 -6.72
CA ALA A 68 3.85 3.81 -5.90
C ALA A 68 3.63 5.18 -6.56
N VAL A 69 2.36 5.58 -6.67
CA VAL A 69 1.94 6.85 -7.28
C VAL A 69 1.27 7.72 -6.23
N ASP A 70 1.87 8.89 -5.95
CA ASP A 70 1.31 9.89 -5.05
C ASP A 70 0.50 10.96 -5.84
N PRO A 71 -0.82 11.05 -5.65
CA PRO A 71 -1.69 11.93 -6.43
C PRO A 71 -1.93 13.27 -5.72
N VAL A 72 -1.22 13.61 -4.64
CA VAL A 72 -1.50 14.83 -3.84
C VAL A 72 -1.63 16.09 -4.70
N ALA A 73 -0.75 16.28 -5.68
CA ALA A 73 -0.82 17.43 -6.58
C ALA A 73 -2.04 17.40 -7.52
N VAL A 74 -2.44 16.21 -7.99
CA VAL A 74 -3.59 16.02 -8.87
C VAL A 74 -4.90 16.23 -8.10
N LEU A 75 -4.97 15.72 -6.86
CA LEU A 75 -6.12 15.88 -5.99
C LEU A 75 -6.38 17.34 -5.62
N ALA A 76 -5.33 18.14 -5.41
CA ALA A 76 -5.46 19.58 -5.16
C ALA A 76 -6.12 20.29 -6.35
N ILE A 77 -5.68 19.99 -7.58
CA ILE A 77 -6.26 20.58 -8.79
C ILE A 77 -7.71 20.12 -9.01
N PHE A 78 -8.03 18.86 -8.71
CA PHE A 78 -9.40 18.35 -8.85
C PHE A 78 -10.40 19.04 -7.93
N GLN A 79 -9.97 19.44 -6.72
CA GLN A 79 -10.78 20.24 -5.81
C GLN A 79 -11.01 21.65 -6.36
N ASP A 80 -9.98 22.29 -6.92
CA ASP A 80 -10.08 23.64 -7.50
C ASP A 80 -10.98 23.69 -8.74
N VAL A 81 -10.96 22.63 -9.56
CA VAL A 81 -11.73 22.54 -10.82
C VAL A 81 -13.17 22.06 -10.58
N GLY A 82 -13.49 21.54 -9.39
CA GLY A 82 -14.83 21.01 -9.08
C GLY A 82 -15.14 19.71 -9.82
N VAL A 83 -14.18 18.78 -9.85
CA VAL A 83 -14.33 17.45 -10.46
C VAL A 83 -15.36 16.62 -9.68
N ASN A 84 -16.00 15.66 -10.37
CA ASN A 84 -16.93 14.71 -9.75
C ASN A 84 -16.30 14.01 -8.52
N GLU A 85 -17.00 14.06 -7.38
CA GLU A 85 -16.56 13.43 -6.13
C GLU A 85 -16.20 11.95 -6.31
N VAL A 86 -16.89 11.22 -7.19
CA VAL A 86 -16.60 9.81 -7.48
C VAL A 86 -15.18 9.63 -8.02
N LEU A 87 -14.73 10.51 -8.93
CA LEU A 87 -13.38 10.41 -9.50
C LEU A 87 -12.31 10.78 -8.46
N TYR A 88 -12.60 11.78 -7.62
CA TYR A 88 -11.72 12.16 -6.52
C TYR A 88 -11.48 10.98 -5.56
N PHE A 89 -12.55 10.35 -5.07
CA PHE A 89 -12.43 9.21 -4.16
C PHE A 89 -11.81 7.97 -4.81
N LEU A 90 -12.00 7.79 -6.12
CA LEU A 90 -11.41 6.66 -6.85
C LEU A 90 -9.88 6.79 -6.94
N VAL A 91 -9.37 7.96 -7.35
CA VAL A 91 -7.91 8.21 -7.43
C VAL A 91 -7.27 8.25 -6.05
N PHE A 92 -7.92 8.89 -5.08
CA PHE A 92 -7.44 8.92 -3.70
C PHE A 92 -7.34 7.51 -3.09
N GLY A 93 -8.40 6.72 -3.25
CA GLY A 93 -8.44 5.33 -2.78
C GLY A 93 -7.42 4.44 -3.47
N GLU A 94 -7.24 4.61 -4.78
CA GLU A 94 -6.23 3.88 -5.56
C GLU A 94 -4.85 4.10 -4.96
N SER A 95 -4.44 5.36 -4.78
CA SER A 95 -3.11 5.68 -4.28
C SER A 95 -2.88 5.24 -2.83
N LEU A 96 -3.88 5.37 -1.96
CA LEU A 96 -3.78 4.88 -0.58
C LEU A 96 -3.54 3.36 -0.53
N LEU A 97 -4.26 2.60 -1.35
CA LEU A 97 -4.11 1.15 -1.40
C LEU A 97 -2.87 0.72 -2.20
N ASN A 98 -2.48 1.47 -3.22
CA ASN A 98 -1.28 1.23 -4.02
C ASN A 98 0.00 1.30 -3.16
N ASP A 99 0.12 2.28 -2.26
CA ASP A 99 1.28 2.39 -1.36
C ASP A 99 1.49 1.09 -0.56
N ALA A 100 0.41 0.56 0.00
CA ALA A 100 0.39 -0.70 0.71
C ALA A 100 0.83 -1.89 -0.17
N VAL A 101 0.27 -2.01 -1.38
CA VAL A 101 0.61 -3.07 -2.35
C VAL A 101 2.08 -3.00 -2.75
N THR A 102 2.58 -1.79 -2.98
CA THR A 102 3.97 -1.51 -3.36
C THR A 102 4.97 -2.00 -2.33
N ILE A 103 4.73 -1.74 -1.04
CA ILE A 103 5.59 -2.21 0.05
C ILE A 103 5.64 -3.74 0.11
N VAL A 104 4.50 -4.41 -0.10
CA VAL A 104 4.47 -5.88 -0.11
C VAL A 104 5.22 -6.44 -1.31
N LEU A 105 5.09 -5.82 -2.50
CA LEU A 105 5.87 -6.19 -3.68
C LEU A 105 7.37 -5.99 -3.44
N TYR A 106 7.77 -4.88 -2.84
CA TYR A 106 9.16 -4.59 -2.51
C TYR A 106 9.74 -5.65 -1.56
N ASN A 107 9.08 -5.92 -0.43
CA ASN A 107 9.54 -6.94 0.53
C ASN A 107 9.61 -8.34 -0.09
N THR A 108 8.68 -8.67 -0.96
CA THR A 108 8.67 -9.96 -1.69
C THR A 108 9.87 -10.06 -2.64
N MET A 109 10.16 -9.01 -3.40
CA MET A 109 11.31 -8.98 -4.31
C MET A 109 12.64 -8.96 -3.55
N GLU A 110 12.71 -8.27 -2.42
CA GLU A 110 13.90 -8.24 -1.56
C GLU A 110 14.18 -9.63 -0.94
N ALA A 111 13.13 -10.37 -0.58
CA ALA A 111 13.29 -11.76 -0.15
C ALA A 111 13.83 -12.63 -1.28
N PHE A 112 13.34 -12.45 -2.52
CA PHE A 112 13.81 -13.20 -3.68
C PHE A 112 15.24 -12.88 -4.10
N THR A 113 15.74 -11.65 -3.92
CA THR A 113 17.15 -11.33 -4.20
C THR A 113 18.11 -12.02 -3.24
N LYS A 114 17.67 -12.36 -2.03
CA LYS A 114 18.48 -13.05 -1.00
C LYS A 114 18.46 -14.58 -1.16
N THR A 115 17.53 -15.13 -1.94
CA THR A 115 17.40 -16.58 -2.14
C THR A 115 18.14 -17.04 -3.40
N PRO A 116 19.14 -17.94 -3.30
CA PRO A 116 20.01 -18.29 -4.42
C PRO A 116 19.38 -19.19 -5.50
N ASN A 117 18.28 -19.91 -5.20
CA ASN A 117 17.62 -20.83 -6.13
C ASN A 117 16.11 -20.58 -6.17
N ILE A 118 15.64 -19.79 -7.15
CA ILE A 118 14.21 -19.53 -7.32
C ILE A 118 13.56 -20.73 -8.02
N HIS A 119 12.85 -21.54 -7.26
CA HIS A 119 11.98 -22.57 -7.81
C HIS A 119 10.59 -22.00 -8.14
N PRO A 120 9.82 -22.59 -9.08
CA PRO A 120 8.44 -22.19 -9.37
C PRO A 120 7.53 -22.18 -8.12
N THR A 121 7.86 -23.00 -7.13
CA THR A 121 7.20 -23.04 -5.82
C THR A 121 7.40 -21.74 -5.03
N GLU A 122 8.51 -21.03 -5.19
CA GLU A 122 8.76 -19.76 -4.49
C GLU A 122 7.94 -18.61 -5.06
N VAL A 123 7.63 -18.64 -6.37
CA VAL A 123 6.71 -17.66 -6.97
C VAL A 123 5.30 -17.83 -6.40
N VAL A 124 4.86 -19.09 -6.22
CA VAL A 124 3.57 -19.38 -5.58
C VAL A 124 3.58 -18.94 -4.11
N ILE A 125 4.67 -19.18 -3.38
CA ILE A 125 4.84 -18.69 -2.01
C ILE A 125 4.80 -17.16 -1.97
N GLY A 126 5.41 -16.44 -2.92
CA GLY A 126 5.35 -14.98 -3.01
C GLY A 126 3.93 -14.46 -3.19
N ILE A 127 3.12 -15.11 -4.03
CA ILE A 127 1.70 -14.75 -4.22
C ILE A 127 0.90 -15.02 -2.95
N PHE A 128 1.10 -16.16 -2.28
CA PHE A 128 0.42 -16.44 -1.02
C PHE A 128 0.87 -15.49 0.11
N SER A 129 2.16 -15.18 0.20
CA SER A 129 2.73 -14.21 1.13
C SER A 129 2.14 -12.82 0.91
N PHE A 130 1.88 -12.43 -0.33
CA PHE A 130 1.18 -11.18 -0.62
C PHE A 130 -0.20 -11.14 0.05
N PHE A 131 -1.03 -12.17 -0.17
CA PHE A 131 -2.36 -12.23 0.46
C PHE A 131 -2.30 -12.32 1.98
N THR A 132 -1.38 -13.11 2.56
CA THR A 132 -1.28 -13.25 4.02
C THR A 132 -0.82 -11.95 4.68
N VAL A 133 0.16 -11.25 4.11
CA VAL A 133 0.65 -9.97 4.62
C VAL A 133 -0.40 -8.87 4.47
N SER A 134 -1.15 -8.85 3.35
CA SER A 134 -2.22 -7.87 3.13
C SER A 134 -3.44 -8.12 4.02
N LEU A 135 -3.95 -9.35 4.11
CA LEU A 135 -5.07 -9.67 5.02
C LEU A 135 -4.65 -9.54 6.50
N GLY A 136 -3.40 -9.91 6.81
CA GLY A 136 -2.84 -9.76 8.14
C GLY A 136 -2.83 -8.30 8.60
N GLY A 137 -2.27 -7.41 7.79
CA GLY A 137 -2.28 -5.96 8.06
C GLY A 137 -3.69 -5.41 8.24
N LEU A 138 -4.60 -5.74 7.32
CA LEU A 138 -6.00 -5.33 7.40
C LEU A 138 -6.68 -5.78 8.69
N SER A 139 -6.45 -7.03 9.11
CA SER A 139 -7.05 -7.57 10.34
C SER A 139 -6.58 -6.84 11.60
N ILE A 140 -5.29 -6.46 11.67
CA ILE A 140 -4.73 -5.68 12.76
C ILE A 140 -5.28 -4.25 12.74
N GLY A 141 -5.38 -3.63 11.55
CA GLY A 141 -5.99 -2.31 11.37
C GLY A 141 -7.42 -2.26 11.89
N ILE A 142 -8.25 -3.24 11.52
CA ILE A 142 -9.65 -3.35 11.99
C ILE A 142 -9.72 -3.54 13.51
N LEU A 143 -8.90 -4.43 14.08
CA LEU A 143 -8.90 -4.69 15.52
C LEU A 143 -8.56 -3.43 16.32
N PHE A 144 -7.52 -2.71 15.92
CA PHE A 144 -7.12 -1.47 16.59
C PHE A 144 -8.08 -0.31 16.30
N GLY A 145 -8.71 -0.26 15.13
CA GLY A 145 -9.76 0.70 14.79
C GLY A 145 -11.00 0.52 15.68
N ILE A 146 -11.46 -0.72 15.87
CA ILE A 146 -12.56 -1.05 16.80
C ILE A 146 -12.17 -0.70 18.23
N ALA A 147 -10.97 -1.06 18.67
CA ALA A 147 -10.48 -0.71 20.00
C ALA A 147 -10.44 0.80 20.23
N THR A 148 -9.98 1.57 19.23
CA THR A 148 -9.97 3.04 19.28
C THR A 148 -11.40 3.59 19.37
N CYS A 149 -12.33 3.08 18.57
CA CYS A 149 -13.74 3.48 18.62
C CYS A 149 -14.36 3.24 20.01
N LEU A 150 -14.07 2.09 20.63
CA LEU A 150 -14.54 1.75 21.97
C LEU A 150 -13.95 2.67 23.05
N ILE A 151 -12.64 2.94 22.98
CA ILE A 151 -11.95 3.85 23.92
C ILE A 151 -12.51 5.27 23.78
N THR A 152 -12.64 5.78 22.55
CA THR A 152 -13.23 7.10 22.29
C THR A 152 -14.65 7.21 22.82
N ARG A 153 -15.46 6.15 22.69
CA ARG A 153 -16.82 6.11 23.25
C ARG A 153 -16.85 6.19 24.78
N VAL A 154 -15.86 5.61 25.47
CA VAL A 154 -15.77 5.63 26.94
C VAL A 154 -15.15 6.93 27.45
N THR A 155 -14.26 7.55 26.69
CA THR A 155 -13.51 8.76 27.07
C THR A 155 -14.16 10.07 26.56
N SER A 156 -15.43 10.04 26.16
CA SER A 156 -16.16 11.18 25.60
C SER A 156 -16.23 12.42 26.52
N HIS A 157 -15.95 12.26 27.82
CA HIS A 157 -15.95 13.36 28.80
C HIS A 157 -14.65 14.20 28.79
N VAL A 158 -13.57 13.74 28.17
CA VAL A 158 -12.28 14.45 28.16
C VAL A 158 -11.82 14.72 26.72
N ARG A 159 -12.23 15.89 26.19
CA ARG A 159 -11.94 16.33 24.81
C ARG A 159 -10.46 16.31 24.41
N VAL A 160 -9.53 16.41 25.37
CA VAL A 160 -8.07 16.41 25.12
C VAL A 160 -7.50 14.98 24.98
N ALA A 161 -8.19 13.97 25.51
CA ALA A 161 -7.73 12.59 25.46
C ALA A 161 -8.05 11.91 24.12
N GLU A 162 -9.02 12.43 23.37
CA GLU A 162 -9.49 11.86 22.10
C GLU A 162 -8.39 11.80 21.02
N PRO A 163 -7.68 12.92 20.69
CA PRO A 163 -6.62 12.90 19.69
C PRO A 163 -5.42 12.05 20.13
N LEU A 164 -5.14 12.07 21.44
CA LEU A 164 -4.03 11.35 22.05
C LEU A 164 -4.27 9.83 22.00
N ALA A 165 -5.50 9.39 22.26
CA ALA A 165 -5.91 8.00 22.14
C ALA A 165 -5.84 7.52 20.68
N ILE A 166 -6.34 8.31 19.74
CA ILE A 166 -6.28 7.99 18.29
C ILE A 166 -4.82 7.82 17.85
N LEU A 167 -3.94 8.75 18.19
CA LEU A 167 -2.55 8.72 17.76
C LEU A 167 -1.76 7.57 18.42
N THR A 168 -2.00 7.33 19.72
CA THR A 168 -1.36 6.23 20.45
C THR A 168 -1.80 4.87 19.92
N MET A 169 -3.09 4.68 19.67
CA MET A 169 -3.62 3.41 19.15
C MET A 169 -3.19 3.14 17.71
N ALA A 170 -3.13 4.18 16.87
CA ALA A 170 -2.58 4.07 15.53
C ALA A 170 -1.10 3.65 15.51
N TYR A 171 -0.33 4.11 16.50
CA TYR A 171 1.07 3.73 16.67
C TYR A 171 1.22 2.33 17.29
N MET A 172 0.35 1.92 18.21
CA MET A 172 0.34 0.55 18.74
C MET A 172 -0.02 -0.49 17.67
N SER A 173 -0.98 -0.15 16.79
CA SER A 173 -1.33 -0.99 15.62
C SER A 173 -0.12 -1.21 14.71
N TYR A 174 0.68 -0.17 14.47
CA TYR A 174 1.93 -0.26 13.71
C TYR A 174 2.91 -1.25 14.33
N LEU A 175 3.23 -1.05 15.61
CA LEU A 175 4.21 -1.86 16.32
C LEU A 175 3.78 -3.32 16.38
N CYS A 176 2.49 -3.59 16.60
CA CYS A 176 1.96 -4.94 16.58
C CYS A 176 2.08 -5.60 15.20
N ALA A 177 1.76 -4.89 14.12
CA ALA A 177 1.88 -5.42 12.77
C ALA A 177 3.35 -5.73 12.40
N GLU A 178 4.29 -4.85 12.77
CA GLU A 178 5.73 -5.14 12.60
C GLU A 178 6.19 -6.34 13.43
N LEU A 179 5.68 -6.51 14.65
CA LEU A 179 6.03 -7.64 15.52
C LEU A 179 5.63 -9.00 14.92
N PHE A 180 4.56 -9.02 14.11
CA PHE A 180 4.10 -10.21 13.38
C PHE A 180 4.68 -10.32 11.97
N HIS A 181 5.62 -9.45 11.58
CA HIS A 181 6.16 -9.35 10.22
C HIS A 181 5.07 -9.12 9.15
N TRP A 182 3.96 -8.50 9.52
CA TRP A 182 2.89 -8.11 8.59
C TRP A 182 3.05 -6.66 8.18
N SER A 183 2.43 -6.26 7.07
CA SER A 183 2.55 -4.89 6.56
C SER A 183 1.86 -3.95 7.53
N GLY A 184 2.64 -3.33 8.42
CA GLY A 184 2.14 -2.35 9.38
C GLY A 184 1.70 -1.04 8.75
N ILE A 185 1.66 -0.94 7.43
CA ILE A 185 1.22 0.26 6.70
C ILE A 185 -0.21 0.10 6.18
N ILE A 186 -0.67 -1.13 5.96
CA ILE A 186 -2.09 -1.44 5.76
C ILE A 186 -2.78 -1.33 7.12
N ARG A 187 -3.35 -0.16 7.45
CA ARG A 187 -4.11 0.10 8.68
C ARG A 187 -5.49 0.67 8.36
#